data_AF-A0A7X3R5V4-F1
#
_entry.id   AF-A0A7X3R5V4-F1
#
_cell.length_a   1.000
_cell.length_b   1.000
_cell.length_c   1.000
_cell.angle_alpha   90.00
_cell.angle_beta   90.00
_cell.angle_gamma   90.00
#
_symmetry.space_group_name_H-M   'P 1'
#
loop_
_entity.id
_entity.type
_entity.pdbx_description
1 polymer ?
#
loop_
_entity_poly.entity_id
_entity_poly.type
_entity_poly.pdbx_seq_one_letter_code
_entity_poly.pdbx_strand_id
1 'polypeptide(L)'
;MELIRGRLETLGPVTAAGLAGSVDLPVGKVDQALIALEQEGFVFRGQFSPDADADGLEWCERRLLARIHRFTITKLRREIQPVSPADFMQFLFTWHHLAPDTRLKGADAVTAVLRMLEGVEAPAAAWESEILPSRVTDYDYAWLDNLCLSGKYAWGRLRPHRSNGEHGKTVGPIRSTPIAIVDRMNRSLWMSLSGAAGDEDLPLSTYAKTVLDLMTRQGAVFFDDITSQSGLLRTHAEEAVAELVSAGMATSDSFAGLRALLVPSRHRESRRGRERRNPFDLSTAGRWGLTSRVPAEGNAEEDLEAYARVALARYGVVFRRLTERENTSPPWRDLVRVLRRMEARGEIRGGRFVNGVWGEQYALGEAVTLLRSIRRKEKQGTLVAISAADPLNLVGIITPGRRVPGITTNRILYRDGEPILIMEGGEIRETSTVAAEEQWALRQELVKRDFPPKLKAYLSGRRTREKAGAQKS
;
A
#
# COMPACT_ATOMS: atom_id res chain seq x y z
N MET A 1 40.47 35.62 -7.99
CA MET A 1 39.00 35.45 -8.09
C MET A 1 38.58 35.20 -9.52
N GLU A 2 38.57 36.21 -10.41
CA GLU A 2 38.06 36.04 -11.78
C GLU A 2 38.79 34.97 -12.61
N LEU A 3 40.11 34.83 -12.46
CA LEU A 3 40.87 33.76 -13.11
C LEU A 3 40.39 32.35 -12.70
N ILE A 4 40.10 32.17 -11.40
CA ILE A 4 39.61 30.91 -10.84
C ILE A 4 38.18 30.66 -11.30
N ARG A 5 37.34 31.70 -11.31
CA ARG A 5 35.96 31.67 -11.82
C ARG A 5 35.92 31.16 -13.26
N GLY A 6 36.67 31.80 -14.17
CA GLY A 6 36.71 31.41 -15.58
C GLY A 6 37.26 30.00 -15.82
N ARG A 7 38.19 29.51 -14.97
CA ARG A 7 38.66 28.12 -15.08
C ARG A 7 37.61 27.09 -14.68
N LEU A 8 36.89 27.34 -13.59
CA LEU A 8 35.85 26.44 -13.09
C LEU A 8 34.64 26.30 -14.02
N GLU A 9 34.39 27.26 -14.91
CA GLU A 9 33.34 27.13 -15.95
C GLU A 9 33.65 26.03 -16.99
N THR A 10 34.94 25.68 -17.13
CA THR A 10 35.41 24.70 -18.13
C THR A 10 35.90 23.39 -17.53
N LEU A 11 36.27 23.40 -16.25
CA LEU A 11 36.78 22.24 -15.52
C LEU A 11 35.66 21.61 -14.69
N GLY A 12 35.51 20.28 -14.79
CA GLY A 12 34.60 19.51 -13.92
C GLY A 12 35.04 19.51 -12.45
N PRO A 13 34.61 18.53 -11.64
CA PRO A 13 35.13 18.36 -10.28
C PRO A 13 36.67 18.37 -10.26
N VAL A 14 37.25 19.25 -9.46
CA VAL A 14 38.70 19.44 -9.38
C VAL A 14 39.14 19.73 -7.95
N THR A 15 40.31 19.23 -7.54
CA THR A 15 40.89 19.55 -6.23
C THR A 15 41.55 20.93 -6.23
N ALA A 16 41.67 21.56 -5.07
CA ALA A 16 42.37 22.85 -4.95
C ALA A 16 43.83 22.78 -5.44
N ALA A 17 44.52 21.67 -5.16
CA ALA A 17 45.87 21.42 -5.64
C ALA A 17 45.95 21.27 -7.17
N GLY A 18 45.01 20.55 -7.77
CA GLY A 18 44.93 20.41 -9.23
C GLY A 18 44.65 21.74 -9.92
N LEU A 19 43.77 22.55 -9.33
CA LEU A 19 43.45 23.88 -9.85
C LEU A 19 44.67 24.82 -9.73
N ALA A 20 45.33 24.84 -8.57
CA ALA A 20 46.55 25.61 -8.32
C ALA A 20 47.68 25.28 -9.31
N GLY A 21 47.90 23.99 -9.59
CA GLY A 21 48.87 23.54 -10.60
C GLY A 21 48.52 23.99 -12.01
N SER A 22 47.23 24.10 -12.36
CA SER A 22 46.78 24.54 -13.69
C SER A 22 46.95 26.04 -13.97
N VAL A 23 47.02 26.87 -12.93
CA VAL A 23 47.14 28.33 -13.02
C VAL A 23 48.46 28.86 -12.50
N ASP A 24 49.37 27.98 -12.07
CA ASP A 24 50.67 28.30 -11.46
C ASP A 24 50.56 29.32 -10.31
N LEU A 25 49.63 29.08 -9.39
CA LEU A 25 49.41 29.90 -8.19
C LEU A 25 49.60 29.08 -6.91
N PRO A 26 50.01 29.72 -5.79
CA PRO A 26 50.06 29.06 -4.50
C PRO A 26 48.67 28.55 -4.08
N VAL A 27 48.59 27.29 -3.62
CA VAL A 27 47.35 26.62 -3.21
C VAL A 27 46.54 27.46 -2.22
N GLY A 28 47.20 28.09 -1.23
CA GLY A 28 46.52 28.93 -0.24
C GLY A 28 45.78 30.15 -0.83
N LYS A 29 46.26 30.74 -1.93
CA LYS A 29 45.53 31.81 -2.63
C LYS A 29 44.33 31.27 -3.41
N VAL A 30 44.42 30.05 -3.91
CA VAL A 30 43.33 29.36 -4.62
C VAL A 30 42.24 28.96 -3.63
N ASP A 31 42.59 28.42 -2.46
CA ASP A 31 41.64 28.08 -1.40
C ASP A 31 40.86 29.30 -0.90
N GLN A 32 41.54 30.42 -0.64
CA GLN A 32 40.87 31.67 -0.27
C GLN A 32 39.88 32.13 -1.34
N ALA A 33 40.26 31.99 -2.62
CA ALA A 33 39.38 32.33 -3.73
C ALA A 33 38.16 31.38 -3.84
N LEU A 34 38.37 30.09 -3.62
CA LEU A 34 37.32 29.08 -3.65
C LEU A 34 36.30 29.27 -2.50
N ILE A 35 36.77 29.57 -1.29
CA ILE A 35 35.91 29.90 -0.14
C ILE A 35 35.06 31.14 -0.43
N ALA A 36 35.66 32.19 -1.01
CA ALA A 36 34.91 33.38 -1.39
C ALA A 36 33.86 33.09 -2.49
N LEU A 37 34.21 32.28 -3.49
CA LEU A 37 33.27 31.84 -4.53
C LEU A 37 32.16 30.91 -3.99
N GLU A 38 32.43 30.14 -2.93
CA GLU A 38 31.43 29.33 -2.23
C GLU A 38 30.44 30.22 -1.47
N GLN A 39 30.92 31.26 -0.80
CA GLN A 39 30.08 32.26 -0.13
C GLN A 39 29.17 33.01 -1.11
N GLU A 40 29.66 33.29 -2.32
CA GLU A 40 28.85 33.82 -3.44
C GLU A 40 27.87 32.79 -4.03
N GLY A 41 28.01 31.51 -3.67
CA GLY A 41 27.22 30.42 -4.23
C GLY A 41 27.57 30.04 -5.67
N PHE A 42 28.77 30.39 -6.15
CA PHE A 42 29.22 30.03 -7.50
C PHE A 42 29.69 28.57 -7.58
N VAL A 43 30.39 28.09 -6.54
CA VAL A 43 30.93 26.72 -6.47
C VAL A 43 30.30 25.91 -5.35
N PHE A 44 30.37 24.58 -5.49
CA PHE A 44 30.12 23.64 -4.41
C PHE A 44 31.40 22.88 -4.05
N ARG A 45 31.54 22.60 -2.76
CA ARG A 45 32.57 21.74 -2.19
C ARG A 45 32.00 20.37 -1.85
N GLY A 46 32.69 19.29 -2.22
CA GLY A 46 32.24 17.93 -1.93
C GLY A 46 33.13 16.86 -2.56
N GLN A 47 32.63 15.64 -2.61
CA GLN A 47 33.24 14.52 -3.35
C GLN A 47 32.29 14.17 -4.49
N PHE A 48 32.71 14.37 -5.73
CA PHE A 48 31.88 14.19 -6.91
C PHE A 48 32.41 13.11 -7.85
N SER A 49 33.73 12.84 -7.82
CA SER A 49 34.36 11.78 -8.60
C SER A 49 34.36 10.45 -7.82
N PRO A 50 33.98 9.32 -8.45
CA PRO A 50 33.92 8.00 -7.78
C PRO A 50 35.29 7.44 -7.41
N ASP A 51 36.36 7.90 -8.08
CA ASP A 51 37.75 7.48 -7.87
C ASP A 51 38.55 8.48 -7.01
N ALA A 52 37.90 9.47 -6.39
CA ALA A 52 38.59 10.43 -5.53
C ALA A 52 39.02 9.74 -4.21
N ASP A 53 40.26 10.01 -3.78
CA ASP A 53 40.72 9.62 -2.44
C ASP A 53 39.74 10.14 -1.38
N ALA A 54 39.47 9.33 -0.35
CA ALA A 54 38.46 9.62 0.68
C ALA A 54 38.67 10.95 1.44
N ASP A 55 39.85 11.57 1.33
CA ASP A 55 40.23 12.86 1.93
C ASP A 55 40.32 14.02 0.92
N GLY A 56 40.09 13.79 -0.38
CA GLY A 56 40.19 14.81 -1.42
C GLY A 56 38.91 15.64 -1.57
N LEU A 57 38.89 16.85 -0.98
CA LEU A 57 37.81 17.82 -1.23
C LEU A 57 37.90 18.36 -2.68
N GLU A 58 36.85 18.13 -3.46
CA GLU A 58 36.69 18.65 -4.81
C GLU A 58 35.80 19.90 -4.81
N TRP A 59 36.07 20.77 -5.79
CA TRP A 59 35.33 21.98 -6.07
C TRP A 59 34.77 21.91 -7.48
N CYS A 60 33.52 22.33 -7.67
CA CYS A 60 32.92 22.39 -8.99
C CYS A 60 31.96 23.58 -9.11
N GLU A 61 31.93 24.20 -10.28
CA GLU A 61 30.97 25.25 -10.62
C GLU A 61 29.54 24.70 -10.58
N ARG A 62 28.63 25.42 -9.93
CA ARG A 62 27.28 24.93 -9.63
C ARG A 62 26.49 24.53 -10.88
N ARG A 63 26.58 25.32 -11.97
CA ARG A 63 25.83 25.02 -13.21
C ARG A 63 26.45 23.85 -13.97
N LEU A 64 27.78 23.79 -14.04
CA LEU A 64 28.48 22.65 -14.63
C LEU A 64 28.18 21.35 -13.89
N LEU A 65 28.22 21.34 -12.55
CA LEU A 65 27.88 20.19 -11.74
C LEU A 65 26.44 19.72 -11.99
N ALA A 66 25.48 20.67 -12.01
CA ALA A 66 24.09 20.37 -12.34
C ALA A 66 23.93 19.78 -13.76
N ARG A 67 24.73 20.26 -14.73
CA ARG A 67 24.74 19.75 -16.10
C ARG A 67 25.33 18.34 -16.19
N ILE A 68 26.47 18.08 -15.53
CA ILE A 68 27.08 16.74 -15.42
C ILE A 68 26.05 15.78 -14.83
N HIS A 69 25.44 16.14 -13.70
CA HIS A 69 24.44 15.34 -13.03
C HIS A 69 23.22 15.03 -13.93
N ARG A 70 22.68 16.03 -14.63
CA ARG A 70 21.59 15.83 -15.61
C ARG A 70 21.99 14.89 -16.75
N PHE A 71 23.21 14.97 -17.26
CA PHE A 71 23.71 14.07 -18.30
C PHE A 71 23.89 12.64 -17.79
N THR A 72 24.41 12.47 -16.57
CA THR A 72 24.51 11.17 -15.90
C THR A 72 23.14 10.53 -15.73
N ILE A 73 22.16 11.27 -15.19
CA ILE A 73 20.77 10.79 -15.09
C ILE A 73 20.25 10.39 -16.47
N THR A 74 20.39 11.27 -17.48
CA THR A 74 19.88 11.01 -18.83
C THR A 74 20.49 9.75 -19.44
N LYS A 75 21.79 9.49 -19.22
CA LYS A 75 22.47 8.26 -19.65
C LYS A 75 21.88 7.04 -18.94
N LEU A 76 21.78 7.07 -17.61
CA LEU A 76 21.20 5.99 -16.81
C LEU A 76 19.75 5.68 -17.22
N ARG A 77 18.95 6.71 -17.55
CA ARG A 77 17.58 6.53 -18.05
C ARG A 77 17.52 5.75 -19.37
N ARG A 78 18.51 5.95 -20.25
CA ARG A 78 18.59 5.31 -21.58
C ARG A 78 19.03 3.84 -21.50
N GLU A 79 19.78 3.47 -20.47
CA GLU A 79 20.24 2.09 -20.25
C GLU A 79 19.13 1.16 -19.74
N ILE A 80 17.98 1.71 -19.35
CA ILE A 80 16.84 0.94 -18.87
C ILE A 80 16.12 0.29 -20.05
N GLN A 81 16.11 -1.04 -20.03
CA GLN A 81 15.35 -1.86 -20.97
C GLN A 81 14.00 -2.24 -20.34
N PRO A 82 12.86 -1.83 -20.95
CA PRO A 82 11.55 -2.08 -20.38
C PRO A 82 11.15 -3.55 -20.43
N VAL A 83 10.36 -3.98 -19.43
CA VAL A 83 9.74 -5.31 -19.35
C VAL A 83 8.32 -5.31 -19.92
N SER A 84 7.78 -6.48 -20.25
CA SER A 84 6.37 -6.59 -20.64
C SER A 84 5.43 -6.37 -19.44
N PRO A 85 4.15 -6.01 -19.66
CA PRO A 85 3.13 -5.98 -18.61
C PRO A 85 3.01 -7.29 -17.82
N ALA A 86 3.17 -8.44 -18.49
CA ALA A 86 3.14 -9.76 -17.86
C ALA A 86 4.33 -9.98 -16.92
N ASP A 87 5.54 -9.65 -17.38
CA ASP A 87 6.75 -9.76 -16.54
C ASP A 87 6.67 -8.81 -15.34
N PHE A 88 6.09 -7.62 -15.53
CA PHE A 88 5.84 -6.69 -14.42
C PHE A 88 4.86 -7.27 -13.40
N MET A 89 3.81 -7.97 -13.83
CA MET A 89 2.92 -8.69 -12.91
C MET A 89 3.62 -9.83 -12.17
N GLN A 90 4.49 -10.61 -12.83
CA GLN A 90 5.31 -11.62 -12.16
C GLN A 90 6.25 -10.99 -11.12
N PHE A 91 6.84 -9.85 -11.47
CA PHE A 91 7.61 -9.05 -10.54
C PHE A 91 6.77 -8.65 -9.32
N LEU A 92 5.57 -8.12 -9.52
CA LEU A 92 4.70 -7.76 -8.41
C LEU A 92 4.28 -8.97 -7.57
N PHE A 93 4.03 -10.15 -8.16
CA PHE A 93 3.73 -11.36 -7.38
C PHE A 93 4.91 -11.81 -6.53
N THR A 94 6.13 -11.70 -7.06
CA THR A 94 7.36 -12.01 -6.32
C THR A 94 7.58 -10.99 -5.21
N TRP A 95 7.48 -9.70 -5.54
CA TRP A 95 7.67 -8.54 -4.66
C TRP A 95 6.65 -8.50 -3.51
N HIS A 96 5.39 -8.85 -3.78
CA HIS A 96 4.32 -8.90 -2.77
C HIS A 96 4.19 -10.25 -2.05
N HIS A 97 5.13 -11.18 -2.23
CA HIS A 97 5.10 -12.50 -1.58
C HIS A 97 3.88 -13.36 -1.93
N LEU A 98 3.32 -13.19 -3.12
CA LEU A 98 2.17 -13.97 -3.62
C LEU A 98 2.59 -15.22 -4.39
N ALA A 99 3.77 -15.20 -4.98
CA ALA A 99 4.35 -16.37 -5.63
C ALA A 99 4.61 -17.46 -4.57
N PRO A 100 4.32 -18.75 -4.87
CA PRO A 100 4.40 -19.82 -3.87
C PRO A 100 5.76 -19.95 -3.17
N ASP A 101 6.84 -19.62 -3.87
CA ASP A 101 8.23 -19.67 -3.42
C ASP A 101 8.64 -18.46 -2.55
N THR A 102 7.92 -17.34 -2.64
CA THR A 102 8.27 -16.11 -1.90
C THR A 102 7.35 -15.80 -0.72
N ARG A 103 6.35 -16.65 -0.44
CA ARG A 103 5.46 -16.48 0.72
C ARG A 103 6.23 -16.46 2.02
N LEU A 104 5.91 -15.48 2.85
CA LEU A 104 6.53 -15.31 4.16
C LEU A 104 5.93 -16.28 5.18
N LYS A 105 6.62 -16.45 6.32
CA LYS A 105 6.21 -17.35 7.42
C LYS A 105 6.40 -16.69 8.77
N GLY A 106 5.53 -17.01 9.73
CA GLY A 106 5.62 -16.55 11.11
C GLY A 106 4.96 -15.19 11.38
N ALA A 107 5.03 -14.73 12.63
CA ALA A 107 4.37 -13.51 13.07
C ALA A 107 4.97 -12.22 12.46
N ASP A 108 6.29 -12.14 12.35
CA ASP A 108 6.99 -10.96 11.78
C ASP A 108 6.65 -10.74 10.30
N ALA A 109 6.24 -11.79 9.58
CA ALA A 109 5.76 -11.70 8.22
C ALA A 109 4.54 -10.78 8.09
N VAL A 110 3.65 -10.78 9.08
CA VAL A 110 2.46 -9.93 9.08
C VAL A 110 2.87 -8.47 9.12
N THR A 111 3.84 -8.11 9.96
CA THR A 111 4.39 -6.75 10.02
C THR A 111 4.99 -6.32 8.68
N ALA A 112 5.77 -7.19 8.02
CA ALA A 112 6.33 -6.89 6.70
C ALA A 112 5.24 -6.65 5.64
N VAL A 113 4.21 -7.50 5.61
CA VAL A 113 3.08 -7.35 4.67
C VAL A 113 2.27 -6.09 4.97
N LEU A 114 1.98 -5.79 6.24
CA LEU A 114 1.24 -4.59 6.63
C LEU A 114 2.01 -3.30 6.28
N ARG A 115 3.32 -3.28 6.48
CA ARG A 115 4.17 -2.16 6.07
C ARG A 115 4.17 -1.95 4.55
N MET A 116 4.21 -3.03 3.78
CA MET A 116 4.12 -2.95 2.32
C MET A 116 2.73 -2.45 1.84
N LEU A 117 1.66 -2.88 2.50
CA LEU A 117 0.27 -2.54 2.17
C LEU A 117 -0.24 -1.31 2.92
N GLU A 118 0.65 -0.56 3.57
CA GLU A 118 0.28 0.52 4.47
C GLU A 118 -0.46 1.63 3.73
N GLY A 119 -1.69 1.96 4.13
CA GLY A 119 -2.49 2.98 3.44
C GLY A 119 -3.36 2.44 2.29
N VAL A 120 -3.27 1.14 1.96
CA VAL A 120 -4.25 0.47 1.08
C VAL A 120 -5.57 0.32 1.82
N GLU A 121 -6.67 0.74 1.19
CA GLU A 121 -8.01 0.41 1.65
C GLU A 121 -8.53 -0.84 0.92
N ALA A 122 -8.89 -1.87 1.68
CA ALA A 122 -9.50 -3.08 1.15
C ALA A 122 -10.79 -3.42 1.93
N PRO A 123 -11.75 -4.15 1.33
CA PRO A 123 -12.95 -4.59 2.04
C PRO A 123 -12.59 -5.30 3.36
N ALA A 124 -13.29 -4.99 4.45
CA ALA A 124 -13.00 -5.54 5.78
C ALA A 124 -12.82 -7.06 5.79
N ALA A 125 -13.67 -7.80 5.07
CA ALA A 125 -13.55 -9.25 5.01
C ALA A 125 -12.33 -9.75 4.23
N ALA A 126 -11.78 -8.96 3.30
CA ALA A 126 -10.70 -9.37 2.41
C ALA A 126 -9.35 -9.49 3.13
N TRP A 127 -9.12 -8.73 4.20
CA TRP A 127 -7.84 -8.73 4.93
C TRP A 127 -7.44 -10.12 5.42
N GLU A 128 -8.28 -10.74 6.25
CA GLU A 128 -7.98 -12.06 6.84
C GLU A 128 -8.47 -13.25 6.01
N SER A 129 -9.26 -13.00 4.95
CA SER A 129 -9.63 -14.07 4.01
C SER A 129 -8.64 -14.18 2.86
N GLU A 130 -8.37 -13.10 2.14
CA GLU A 130 -7.68 -13.17 0.85
C GLU A 130 -6.29 -12.52 0.88
N ILE A 131 -6.12 -11.39 1.57
CA ILE A 131 -4.91 -10.56 1.44
C ILE A 131 -3.74 -11.08 2.29
N LEU A 132 -3.96 -11.32 3.59
CA LEU A 132 -2.92 -11.82 4.49
C LEU A 132 -2.61 -13.31 4.24
N PRO A 133 -3.60 -14.22 4.12
CA PRO A 133 -3.30 -15.64 3.89
C PRO A 133 -2.66 -15.94 2.53
N SER A 134 -2.82 -15.08 1.52
CA SER A 134 -2.15 -15.25 0.23
C SER A 134 -0.65 -14.91 0.27
N ARG A 135 -0.21 -14.14 1.27
CA ARG A 135 1.18 -13.66 1.44
C ARG A 135 1.92 -14.32 2.59
N VAL A 136 1.20 -14.76 3.61
CA VAL A 136 1.74 -15.39 4.82
C VAL A 136 1.22 -16.82 4.91
N THR A 137 2.14 -17.78 4.84
CA THR A 137 1.81 -19.21 5.01
C THR A 137 1.38 -19.47 6.45
N ASP A 138 0.34 -20.28 6.63
CA ASP A 138 -0.22 -20.64 7.94
C ASP A 138 -0.57 -19.43 8.83
N TYR A 139 -1.11 -18.37 8.21
CA TYR A 139 -1.52 -17.14 8.91
C TYR A 139 -2.41 -17.44 10.13
N ASP A 140 -2.03 -16.95 11.31
CA ASP A 140 -2.86 -16.95 12.51
C ASP A 140 -3.39 -15.53 12.80
N TYR A 141 -4.70 -15.44 13.03
CA TYR A 141 -5.38 -14.18 13.34
C TYR A 141 -4.88 -13.52 14.63
N ALA A 142 -4.34 -14.33 15.57
CA ALA A 142 -3.77 -13.83 16.81
C ALA A 142 -2.56 -12.91 16.57
N TRP A 143 -1.82 -13.10 15.46
CA TRP A 143 -0.68 -12.25 15.13
C TRP A 143 -1.11 -10.83 14.83
N LEU A 144 -2.18 -10.64 14.05
CA LEU A 144 -2.74 -9.32 13.77
C LEU A 144 -3.35 -8.70 15.04
N ASP A 145 -4.07 -9.49 15.84
CA ASP A 145 -4.65 -9.00 17.09
C ASP A 145 -3.58 -8.48 18.05
N ASN A 146 -2.47 -9.21 18.22
CA ASN A 146 -1.36 -8.80 19.08
C ASN A 146 -0.70 -7.51 18.56
N LEU A 147 -0.57 -7.35 17.24
CA LEU A 147 -0.03 -6.13 16.64
C LEU A 147 -0.94 -4.91 16.90
N CYS A 148 -2.26 -5.08 16.82
CA CYS A 148 -3.21 -4.04 17.18
C CYS A 148 -3.20 -3.73 18.69
N LEU A 149 -3.27 -4.77 19.53
CA LEU A 149 -3.30 -4.63 20.99
C LEU A 149 -2.02 -3.99 21.55
N SER A 150 -0.86 -4.27 20.95
CA SER A 150 0.41 -3.63 21.30
C SER A 150 0.45 -2.13 20.94
N GLY A 151 -0.53 -1.64 20.17
CA GLY A 151 -0.60 -0.26 19.71
C GLY A 151 0.31 0.05 18.52
N LYS A 152 1.02 -0.94 17.95
CA LYS A 152 1.86 -0.74 16.76
C LYS A 152 1.03 -0.43 15.52
N TYR A 153 -0.05 -1.17 15.32
CA TYR A 153 -0.94 -0.98 14.17
C TYR A 153 -2.33 -0.56 14.61
N ALA A 154 -2.95 0.32 13.84
CA ALA A 154 -4.34 0.70 14.00
C ALA A 154 -5.10 0.39 12.72
N TRP A 155 -6.32 -0.14 12.85
CA TRP A 155 -7.21 -0.35 11.73
C TRP A 155 -8.32 0.69 11.72
N GLY A 156 -8.86 0.96 10.55
CA GLY A 156 -9.96 1.90 10.39
C GLY A 156 -10.15 2.30 8.95
N ARG A 157 -11.19 3.08 8.69
CA ARG A 157 -11.43 3.66 7.37
C ARG A 157 -10.71 5.00 7.29
N LEU A 158 -9.89 5.22 6.26
CA LEU A 158 -9.11 6.45 6.12
C LEU A 158 -9.98 7.56 5.55
N ARG A 159 -10.82 7.23 4.55
CA ARG A 159 -11.75 8.20 3.97
C ARG A 159 -13.18 7.99 4.42
N PRO A 160 -13.88 9.02 4.91
CA PRO A 160 -15.27 8.87 5.31
C PRO A 160 -16.15 8.48 4.12
N HIS A 161 -17.30 7.89 4.43
CA HIS A 161 -18.28 7.56 3.41
C HIS A 161 -18.85 8.83 2.81
N ARG A 162 -18.51 9.13 1.55
CA ARG A 162 -19.18 10.21 0.80
C ARG A 162 -20.50 9.68 0.26
N SER A 163 -21.60 10.22 0.78
CA SER A 163 -22.91 10.05 0.16
C SER A 163 -22.93 10.88 -1.13
N ASN A 164 -22.65 10.27 -2.27
CA ASN A 164 -22.88 10.94 -3.55
C ASN A 164 -24.38 11.27 -3.67
N GLY A 165 -24.68 12.54 -3.90
CA GLY A 165 -26.05 13.08 -3.95
C GLY A 165 -26.99 12.38 -4.92
N GLU A 166 -28.28 12.68 -4.70
CA GLU A 166 -29.54 12.20 -5.29
C GLU A 166 -30.21 10.98 -4.66
N HIS A 167 -29.49 10.02 -4.08
CA HIS A 167 -30.08 8.98 -3.24
C HIS A 167 -29.13 8.69 -2.09
N GLY A 168 -29.40 9.26 -0.92
CA GLY A 168 -28.59 9.06 0.30
C GLY A 168 -28.40 7.57 0.56
N LYS A 169 -27.28 7.02 0.09
CA LYS A 169 -26.98 5.60 0.26
C LYS A 169 -26.65 5.42 1.73
N THR A 170 -27.47 4.64 2.42
CA THR A 170 -27.21 4.20 3.78
C THR A 170 -25.83 3.56 3.86
N VAL A 171 -25.20 3.73 5.02
CA VAL A 171 -23.91 3.13 5.34
C VAL A 171 -23.94 1.64 4.98
N GLY A 172 -23.11 1.25 4.01
CA GLY A 172 -23.15 -0.10 3.42
C GLY A 172 -22.73 -1.19 4.40
N PRO A 173 -22.95 -2.48 4.07
CA PRO A 173 -22.59 -3.58 4.96
C PRO A 173 -21.10 -3.55 5.35
N ILE A 174 -20.82 -3.74 6.64
CA ILE A 174 -19.46 -3.73 7.20
C ILE A 174 -18.48 -4.64 6.44
N ARG A 175 -18.96 -5.75 5.88
CA ARG A 175 -18.18 -6.71 5.11
C ARG A 175 -17.47 -6.08 3.89
N SER A 176 -18.12 -5.12 3.25
CA SER A 176 -17.62 -4.41 2.06
C SER A 176 -16.99 -3.06 2.39
N THR A 177 -17.04 -2.62 3.65
CA THR A 177 -16.45 -1.36 4.08
C THR A 177 -14.94 -1.37 3.79
N PRO A 178 -14.41 -0.36 3.07
CA PRO A 178 -12.98 -0.21 2.88
C PRO A 178 -12.31 0.11 4.23
N ILE A 179 -11.42 -0.76 4.67
CA ILE A 179 -10.62 -0.63 5.88
C ILE A 179 -9.16 -0.64 5.47
N ALA A 180 -8.37 0.27 6.03
CA ALA A 180 -6.93 0.22 6.02
C ALA A 180 -6.39 -0.24 7.37
N ILE A 181 -5.21 -0.84 7.35
CA ILE A 181 -4.42 -1.14 8.54
C ILE A 181 -3.13 -0.34 8.36
N VAL A 182 -2.84 0.56 9.30
CA VAL A 182 -1.73 1.51 9.20
C VAL A 182 -0.86 1.42 10.45
N ASP A 183 0.43 1.70 10.28
CA ASP A 183 1.29 1.94 11.43
C ASP A 183 0.75 3.15 12.18
N ARG A 184 0.61 3.03 13.51
CA ARG A 184 0.07 4.10 14.33
C ARG A 184 0.92 5.37 14.26
N MET A 185 2.24 5.24 14.05
CA MET A 185 3.16 6.37 13.88
C MET A 185 2.88 7.16 12.59
N ASN A 186 2.40 6.49 11.55
CA ASN A 186 2.07 7.10 10.26
C ASN A 186 0.58 7.45 10.14
N ARG A 187 -0.22 7.28 11.20
CA ARG A 187 -1.66 7.54 11.13
C ARG A 187 -1.97 8.99 10.75
N SER A 188 -1.22 9.95 11.25
CA SER A 188 -1.37 11.38 10.92
C SER A 188 -1.17 11.64 9.42
N LEU A 189 -0.11 11.06 8.85
CA LEU A 189 0.18 11.10 7.41
C LEU A 189 -1.03 10.63 6.60
N TRP A 190 -1.54 9.44 6.90
CA TRP A 190 -2.65 8.86 6.13
C TRP A 190 -3.95 9.66 6.28
N MET A 191 -4.20 10.23 7.45
CA MET A 191 -5.36 11.13 7.66
C MET A 191 -5.20 12.44 6.88
N SER A 192 -4.00 13.04 6.90
CA SER A 192 -3.66 14.24 6.11
C SER A 192 -3.93 14.01 4.61
N LEU A 193 -3.40 12.90 4.07
CA LEU A 193 -3.56 12.54 2.65
C LEU A 193 -4.97 12.11 2.24
N SER A 194 -5.74 11.54 3.17
CA SER A 194 -7.13 11.17 2.90
C SER A 194 -8.02 12.37 2.57
N GLY A 195 -7.56 13.58 2.98
CA GLY A 195 -8.30 14.82 2.96
C GLY A 195 -9.28 14.83 4.13
N ALA A 196 -9.14 15.80 5.04
CA ALA A 196 -10.15 16.05 6.05
C ALA A 196 -11.49 16.28 5.34
N ALA A 197 -12.38 15.29 5.34
CA ALA A 197 -13.77 15.66 5.19
C ALA A 197 -14.07 16.48 6.44
N GLY A 198 -14.58 17.69 6.23
CA GLY A 198 -15.24 18.41 7.31
C GLY A 198 -16.31 17.52 7.93
N ASP A 199 -16.81 17.92 9.09
CA ASP A 199 -18.06 17.39 9.64
C ASP A 199 -19.21 17.70 8.67
N GLU A 200 -19.28 16.97 7.56
CA GLU A 200 -20.53 16.76 6.86
C GLU A 200 -21.37 15.88 7.78
N ASP A 201 -22.56 16.37 8.13
CA ASP A 201 -23.55 15.63 8.91
C ASP A 201 -23.84 14.30 8.20
N LEU A 202 -23.12 13.25 8.59
CA LEU A 202 -23.41 11.91 8.11
C LEU A 202 -24.80 11.52 8.62
N PRO A 203 -25.66 10.92 7.78
CA PRO A 203 -26.98 10.48 8.17
C PRO A 203 -26.87 9.22 9.05
N LEU A 204 -26.46 9.42 10.31
CA LEU A 204 -26.33 8.36 11.31
C LEU A 204 -27.69 8.02 11.93
N SER A 205 -27.92 6.74 12.21
CA SER A 205 -29.07 6.28 12.98
C SER A 205 -29.09 6.86 14.39
N THR A 206 -30.28 6.84 15.03
CA THR A 206 -30.42 7.27 16.43
C THR A 206 -29.50 6.47 17.36
N TYR A 207 -29.37 5.16 17.13
CA TYR A 207 -28.49 4.30 17.94
C TYR A 207 -27.01 4.67 17.76
N ALA A 208 -26.57 4.91 16.52
CA ALA A 208 -25.20 5.35 16.24
C ALA A 208 -24.89 6.72 16.86
N LYS A 209 -25.84 7.67 16.85
CA LYS A 209 -25.70 8.97 17.52
C LYS A 209 -25.58 8.81 19.04
N THR A 210 -26.40 7.96 19.67
CA THR A 210 -26.30 7.70 21.11
C THR A 210 -24.94 7.14 21.51
N VAL A 211 -24.40 6.19 20.73
CA VAL A 211 -23.07 5.62 20.99
C VAL A 211 -21.95 6.64 20.72
N LEU A 212 -22.08 7.45 19.66
CA LEU A 212 -21.16 8.54 19.36
C LEU A 212 -21.10 9.58 20.50
N ASP A 213 -22.25 10.00 21.03
CA ASP A 213 -22.33 10.94 22.15
C ASP A 213 -21.76 10.37 23.44
N LEU A 214 -21.91 9.07 23.66
CA LEU A 214 -21.28 8.36 24.78
C LEU A 214 -19.75 8.42 24.66
N MET A 215 -19.20 8.01 23.51
CA MET A 215 -17.75 7.99 23.26
C MET A 215 -17.13 9.39 23.23
N THR A 216 -17.86 10.40 22.75
CA THR A 216 -17.41 11.80 22.78
C THR A 216 -17.24 12.30 24.22
N ARG A 217 -18.13 11.91 25.13
CA ARG A 217 -18.09 12.33 26.53
C ARG A 217 -17.08 11.56 27.39
N GLN A 218 -16.93 10.25 27.13
CA GLN A 218 -16.14 9.35 28.00
C GLN A 218 -14.81 8.92 27.39
N GLY A 219 -14.58 9.19 26.11
CA GLY A 219 -13.47 8.65 25.36
C GLY A 219 -13.69 7.17 25.02
N ALA A 220 -12.60 6.41 25.01
CA ALA A 220 -12.64 5.00 24.62
C ALA A 220 -13.25 4.12 25.72
N VAL A 221 -14.25 3.32 25.36
CA VAL A 221 -15.08 2.52 26.29
C VAL A 221 -15.16 1.06 25.85
N PHE A 222 -15.30 0.12 26.80
CA PHE A 222 -15.52 -1.29 26.45
C PHE A 222 -16.92 -1.52 25.91
N PHE A 223 -17.12 -2.58 25.13
CA PHE A 223 -18.43 -2.86 24.52
C PHE A 223 -19.53 -3.11 25.57
N ASP A 224 -19.21 -3.81 26.66
CA ASP A 224 -20.19 -4.07 27.72
C ASP A 224 -20.62 -2.75 28.42
N ASP A 225 -19.69 -1.80 28.57
CA ASP A 225 -19.99 -0.46 29.07
C ASP A 225 -20.86 0.35 28.10
N ILE A 226 -20.64 0.21 26.79
CA ILE A 226 -21.53 0.82 25.79
C ILE A 226 -22.95 0.32 26.00
N THR A 227 -23.15 -0.99 26.19
CA THR A 227 -24.49 -1.55 26.39
C THR A 227 -25.13 -1.10 27.71
N SER A 228 -24.37 -1.10 28.82
CA SER A 228 -24.92 -0.73 30.14
C SER A 228 -25.27 0.75 30.23
N GLN A 229 -24.44 1.63 29.65
CA GLN A 229 -24.57 3.08 29.81
C GLN A 229 -25.45 3.74 28.74
N SER A 230 -25.55 3.17 27.53
CA SER A 230 -26.47 3.66 26.51
C SER A 230 -27.91 3.19 26.72
N GLY A 231 -28.12 2.15 27.53
CA GLY A 231 -29.42 1.49 27.70
C GLY A 231 -29.91 0.74 26.46
N LEU A 232 -29.08 0.62 25.41
CA LEU A 232 -29.42 -0.09 24.19
C LEU A 232 -29.36 -1.61 24.40
N LEU A 233 -30.26 -2.32 23.72
CA LEU A 233 -30.12 -3.77 23.54
C LEU A 233 -28.78 -4.08 22.86
N ARG A 234 -28.16 -5.20 23.22
CA ARG A 234 -26.86 -5.62 22.67
C ARG A 234 -26.82 -5.58 21.14
N THR A 235 -27.88 -6.03 20.47
CA THR A 235 -28.00 -6.02 19.00
C THR A 235 -27.98 -4.61 18.42
N HIS A 236 -28.70 -3.66 19.04
CA HIS A 236 -28.71 -2.26 18.59
C HIS A 236 -27.36 -1.57 18.85
N ALA A 237 -26.68 -1.90 19.95
CA ALA A 237 -25.32 -1.42 20.20
C ALA A 237 -24.32 -1.99 19.17
N GLU A 238 -24.44 -3.26 18.78
CA GLU A 238 -23.64 -3.86 17.71
C GLU A 238 -23.87 -3.16 16.36
N GLU A 239 -25.13 -2.90 16.00
CA GLU A 239 -25.50 -2.17 14.78
C GLU A 239 -24.96 -0.74 14.78
N ALA A 240 -25.08 -0.03 15.90
CA ALA A 240 -24.55 1.31 16.09
C ALA A 240 -23.02 1.34 15.89
N VAL A 241 -22.28 0.42 16.52
CA VAL A 241 -20.83 0.33 16.36
C VAL A 241 -20.45 -0.04 14.92
N ALA A 242 -21.18 -0.96 14.29
CA ALA A 242 -20.95 -1.33 12.89
C ALA A 242 -21.15 -0.15 11.92
N GLU A 243 -22.16 0.68 12.18
CA GLU A 243 -22.45 1.89 11.42
C GLU A 243 -21.34 2.93 11.60
N LEU A 244 -20.90 3.18 12.84
CA LEU A 244 -19.80 4.10 13.14
C LEU A 244 -18.46 3.65 12.52
N VAL A 245 -18.16 2.35 12.55
CA VAL A 245 -16.98 1.81 11.85
C VAL A 245 -17.09 2.01 10.35
N SER A 246 -18.27 1.73 9.78
CA SER A 246 -18.50 1.87 8.34
C SER A 246 -18.48 3.33 7.88
N ALA A 247 -18.84 4.27 8.76
CA ALA A 247 -18.67 5.71 8.58
C ALA A 247 -17.22 6.18 8.76
N GLY A 248 -16.31 5.34 9.28
CA GLY A 248 -14.93 5.70 9.60
C GLY A 248 -14.82 6.61 10.83
N MET A 249 -15.72 6.44 11.80
CA MET A 249 -15.75 7.19 13.05
C MET A 249 -15.28 6.37 14.24
N ALA A 250 -15.39 5.04 14.21
CA ALA A 250 -14.98 4.17 15.32
C ALA A 250 -13.88 3.18 14.93
N THR A 251 -13.04 2.84 15.90
CA THR A 251 -12.03 1.77 15.85
C THR A 251 -11.96 1.07 17.21
N SER A 252 -11.25 -0.05 17.31
CA SER A 252 -10.99 -0.73 18.59
C SER A 252 -9.53 -1.15 18.74
N ASP A 253 -9.11 -1.39 19.98
CA ASP A 253 -7.74 -1.80 20.34
C ASP A 253 -7.29 -3.11 19.63
N SER A 254 -8.23 -4.01 19.30
CA SER A 254 -7.96 -5.26 18.58
C SER A 254 -8.70 -5.34 17.24
N PHE A 255 -8.19 -6.14 16.28
CA PHE A 255 -8.91 -6.48 15.05
C PHE A 255 -10.08 -7.45 15.32
N ALA A 256 -10.07 -8.15 16.46
CA ALA A 256 -11.15 -9.01 16.93
C ALA A 256 -12.52 -8.32 16.95
N GLY A 257 -12.59 -7.01 17.22
CA GLY A 257 -13.84 -6.24 17.17
C GLY A 257 -14.46 -6.18 15.78
N LEU A 258 -13.68 -5.80 14.77
CA LEU A 258 -14.10 -5.84 13.37
C LEU A 258 -14.45 -7.27 12.93
N ARG A 259 -13.69 -8.24 13.43
CA ARG A 259 -13.93 -9.66 13.19
C ARG A 259 -15.27 -10.13 13.76
N ALA A 260 -15.65 -9.68 14.94
CA ALA A 260 -16.96 -9.97 15.48
C ALA A 260 -18.04 -9.41 14.56
N LEU A 261 -17.94 -8.13 14.17
CA LEU A 261 -18.93 -7.42 13.36
C LEU A 261 -19.26 -8.06 11.99
N LEU A 262 -18.35 -8.79 11.31
CA LEU A 262 -18.72 -9.44 10.04
C LEU A 262 -19.43 -10.80 10.21
N VAL A 263 -19.48 -11.39 11.42
CA VAL A 263 -20.35 -12.55 11.70
C VAL A 263 -21.79 -12.05 11.87
N PRO A 264 -22.79 -12.53 11.09
CA PRO A 264 -24.18 -12.17 11.33
C PRO A 264 -24.65 -12.58 12.73
N SER A 265 -25.31 -11.69 13.46
CA SER A 265 -25.78 -11.86 14.85
C SER A 265 -26.57 -13.18 15.04
N ARG A 266 -27.45 -13.53 14.10
CA ARG A 266 -28.23 -14.78 14.05
C ARG A 266 -27.41 -16.09 14.06
N HIS A 267 -26.16 -16.07 13.59
CA HIS A 267 -25.27 -17.24 13.60
C HIS A 267 -24.44 -17.34 14.90
N ARG A 268 -24.47 -16.31 15.76
CA ARG A 268 -23.82 -16.35 17.07
C ARG A 268 -24.72 -17.01 18.13
N GLU A 269 -26.03 -16.88 18.01
CA GLU A 269 -27.00 -17.41 18.99
C GLU A 269 -27.15 -18.94 18.95
N SER A 270 -27.04 -19.58 17.78
CA SER A 270 -27.20 -21.05 17.66
C SER A 270 -26.06 -21.87 18.29
N ARG A 271 -24.96 -21.22 18.70
CA ARG A 271 -23.78 -21.87 19.27
C ARG A 271 -23.67 -21.75 20.79
N ARG A 272 -24.68 -21.21 21.47
CA ARG A 272 -24.70 -21.07 22.94
C ARG A 272 -24.71 -22.40 23.73
N GLY A 273 -24.76 -23.56 23.07
CA GLY A 273 -24.85 -24.88 23.71
C GLY A 273 -23.54 -25.55 24.18
N ARG A 274 -22.37 -24.92 24.03
CA ARG A 274 -21.11 -25.44 24.60
C ARG A 274 -20.23 -24.28 25.05
N GLU A 275 -19.83 -24.27 26.32
CA GLU A 275 -18.90 -23.34 26.98
C GLU A 275 -17.49 -23.35 26.34
N ARG A 276 -17.39 -22.88 25.11
CA ARG A 276 -16.15 -22.32 24.59
C ARG A 276 -16.51 -20.91 24.19
N ARG A 277 -16.10 -19.92 25.01
CA ARG A 277 -16.16 -18.49 24.68
C ARG A 277 -15.84 -18.35 23.20
N ASN A 278 -16.82 -17.90 22.41
CA ASN A 278 -16.60 -17.64 21.00
C ASN A 278 -15.45 -16.63 20.93
N PRO A 279 -14.31 -16.93 20.30
CA PRO A 279 -13.16 -16.02 20.24
C PRO A 279 -13.47 -14.74 19.42
N PHE A 280 -14.67 -14.64 18.86
CA PHE A 280 -15.14 -13.54 18.01
C PHE A 280 -16.38 -12.88 18.62
N ASP A 281 -16.20 -12.30 19.82
CA ASP A 281 -17.23 -11.50 20.50
C ASP A 281 -16.77 -10.04 20.63
N LEU A 282 -17.69 -9.08 20.59
CA LEU A 282 -17.34 -7.65 20.66
C LEU A 282 -16.71 -7.26 22.00
N SER A 283 -16.97 -8.03 23.06
CA SER A 283 -16.32 -7.87 24.37
C SER A 283 -14.80 -8.12 24.32
N THR A 284 -14.33 -8.94 23.36
CA THR A 284 -12.90 -9.25 23.17
C THR A 284 -12.16 -8.23 22.30
N ALA A 285 -12.85 -7.21 21.81
CA ALA A 285 -12.29 -6.15 20.95
C ALA A 285 -11.33 -5.19 21.68
N GLY A 286 -11.30 -5.24 23.01
CA GLY A 286 -10.72 -4.18 23.84
C GLY A 286 -11.66 -2.98 23.91
N ARG A 287 -11.09 -1.77 24.01
CA ARG A 287 -11.89 -0.54 24.04
C ARG A 287 -12.22 -0.09 22.63
N TRP A 288 -13.42 0.44 22.45
CA TRP A 288 -13.87 1.13 21.25
C TRP A 288 -13.67 2.63 21.44
N GLY A 289 -13.04 3.27 20.47
CA GLY A 289 -12.74 4.70 20.52
C GLY A 289 -13.03 5.39 19.20
N LEU A 290 -13.18 6.72 19.27
CA LEU A 290 -13.36 7.53 18.09
C LEU A 290 -12.04 7.66 17.31
N THR A 291 -12.15 7.55 16.00
CA THR A 291 -11.04 7.83 15.08
C THR A 291 -10.85 9.34 15.02
N SER A 292 -9.77 9.84 15.60
CA SER A 292 -9.40 11.26 15.46
C SER A 292 -9.29 11.61 13.98
N ARG A 293 -10.03 12.66 13.58
CA ARG A 293 -10.05 13.24 12.23
C ARG A 293 -9.29 14.55 12.13
N VAL A 294 -8.75 15.02 13.25
CA VAL A 294 -7.99 16.28 13.27
C VAL A 294 -6.69 16.03 12.49
N PRO A 295 -6.48 16.72 11.35
CA PRO A 295 -5.19 16.67 10.67
C PRO A 295 -4.14 17.16 11.66
N ALA A 296 -3.08 16.38 11.84
CA ALA A 296 -1.91 16.93 12.52
C ALA A 296 -1.39 18.13 11.69
N GLU A 297 -0.80 19.12 12.35
CA GLU A 297 -0.01 20.17 11.69
C GLU A 297 1.23 19.52 11.06
N GLY A 298 1.03 18.87 9.91
CA GLY A 298 2.05 18.17 9.16
C GLY A 298 2.63 19.04 8.06
N ASN A 299 3.93 18.87 7.79
CA ASN A 299 4.55 19.46 6.62
C ASN A 299 4.10 18.70 5.37
N ALA A 300 3.28 19.32 4.53
CA ALA A 300 2.74 18.70 3.32
C ALA A 300 3.83 18.14 2.39
N GLU A 301 5.02 18.72 2.39
CA GLU A 301 6.14 18.23 1.58
C GLU A 301 6.75 16.94 2.14
N GLU A 302 6.87 16.84 3.47
CA GLU A 302 7.30 15.62 4.14
C GLU A 302 6.27 14.50 3.97
N ASP A 303 4.98 14.83 4.05
CA ASP A 303 3.89 13.88 3.80
C ASP A 303 3.94 13.30 2.38
N LEU A 304 4.21 14.15 1.38
CA LEU A 304 4.37 13.71 -0.01
C LEU A 304 5.59 12.80 -0.18
N GLU A 305 6.71 13.10 0.47
CA GLU A 305 7.91 12.25 0.43
C GLU A 305 7.71 10.93 1.18
N ALA A 306 7.04 10.94 2.33
CA ALA A 306 6.68 9.74 3.06
C ALA A 306 5.77 8.83 2.23
N TYR A 307 4.73 9.39 1.59
CA TYR A 307 3.89 8.64 0.65
C TYR A 307 4.70 8.07 -0.53
N ALA A 308 5.59 8.87 -1.12
CA ALA A 308 6.43 8.42 -2.23
C ALA A 308 7.27 7.19 -1.85
N ARG A 309 7.86 7.19 -0.65
CA ARG A 309 8.61 6.05 -0.11
C ARG A 309 7.73 4.82 0.08
N VAL A 310 6.52 4.98 0.61
CA VAL A 310 5.58 3.86 0.76
C VAL A 310 5.15 3.31 -0.60
N ALA A 311 4.82 4.16 -1.56
CA ALA A 311 4.43 3.74 -2.91
C ALA A 311 5.56 3.00 -3.64
N LEU A 312 6.80 3.48 -3.50
CA LEU A 312 8.01 2.84 -4.03
C LEU A 312 8.27 1.49 -3.37
N ALA A 313 8.19 1.41 -2.04
CA ALA A 313 8.35 0.15 -1.31
C ALA A 313 7.25 -0.86 -1.67
N ARG A 314 6.02 -0.39 -1.92
CA ARG A 314 4.89 -1.23 -2.29
C ARG A 314 5.04 -1.80 -3.69
N TYR A 315 5.25 -0.95 -4.71
CA TYR A 315 5.21 -1.41 -6.10
C TYR A 315 6.58 -1.67 -6.71
N GLY A 316 7.67 -1.23 -6.09
CA GLY A 316 9.03 -1.23 -6.65
C GLY A 316 9.23 -0.23 -7.79
N VAL A 317 8.27 -0.16 -8.73
CA VAL A 317 8.16 0.81 -9.82
C VAL A 317 6.86 1.58 -9.70
N VAL A 318 6.96 2.90 -9.67
CA VAL A 318 5.86 3.84 -9.52
C VAL A 318 5.65 4.63 -10.80
N PHE A 319 4.40 4.72 -11.22
CA PHE A 319 3.95 5.57 -12.31
C PHE A 319 2.48 5.97 -12.09
N ARG A 320 2.05 7.05 -12.77
CA ARG A 320 0.75 7.70 -12.58
C ARG A 320 -0.45 6.74 -12.44
N ARG A 321 -0.61 5.81 -13.38
CA ARG A 321 -1.77 4.91 -13.41
C ARG A 321 -1.86 3.96 -12.21
N LEU A 322 -0.73 3.63 -11.57
CA LEU A 322 -0.72 2.81 -10.36
C LEU A 322 -1.19 3.63 -9.16
N THR A 323 -0.60 4.81 -8.96
CA THR A 323 -0.89 5.64 -7.79
C THR A 323 -2.31 6.19 -7.83
N GLU A 324 -2.82 6.59 -8.99
CA GLU A 324 -4.20 7.09 -9.13
C GLU A 324 -5.29 6.09 -8.73
N ARG A 325 -4.95 4.80 -8.59
CA ARG A 325 -5.88 3.78 -8.09
C ARG A 325 -6.02 3.83 -6.58
N GLU A 326 -5.00 4.30 -5.87
CA GLU A 326 -5.04 4.37 -4.42
C GLU A 326 -5.92 5.52 -3.99
N ASN A 327 -6.87 5.23 -3.10
CA ASN A 327 -7.77 6.25 -2.61
C ASN A 327 -6.98 7.39 -1.97
N THR A 328 -5.97 7.09 -1.15
CA THR A 328 -5.15 8.08 -0.44
C THR A 328 -4.04 8.71 -1.28
N SER A 329 -3.98 8.46 -2.60
CA SER A 329 -2.90 9.03 -3.42
C SER A 329 -2.98 10.56 -3.49
N PRO A 330 -1.87 11.26 -3.25
CA PRO A 330 -1.73 12.65 -3.65
C PRO A 330 -1.83 12.82 -5.17
N PRO A 331 -2.08 14.05 -5.67
CA PRO A 331 -2.03 14.34 -7.09
C PRO A 331 -0.66 14.00 -7.70
N TRP A 332 -0.66 13.30 -8.84
CA TRP A 332 0.58 12.87 -9.52
C TRP A 332 1.55 14.01 -9.81
N ARG A 333 1.03 15.21 -10.12
CA ARG A 333 1.85 16.41 -10.38
C ARG A 333 2.78 16.73 -9.20
N ASP A 334 2.28 16.59 -7.98
CA ASP A 334 2.99 16.97 -6.77
C ASP A 334 3.97 15.83 -6.39
N LEU A 335 3.53 14.58 -6.56
CA LEU A 335 4.38 13.40 -6.37
C LEU A 335 5.59 13.35 -7.30
N VAL A 336 5.44 13.71 -8.58
CA VAL A 336 6.55 13.74 -9.55
C VAL A 336 7.65 14.72 -9.14
N ARG A 337 7.32 15.84 -8.51
CA ARG A 337 8.33 16.80 -8.03
C ARG A 337 9.22 16.17 -6.98
N VAL A 338 8.63 15.42 -6.05
CA VAL A 338 9.36 14.69 -5.01
C VAL A 338 10.17 13.55 -5.63
N LEU A 339 9.59 12.74 -6.51
CA LEU A 339 10.30 11.64 -7.18
C LEU A 339 11.50 12.13 -8.00
N ARG A 340 11.39 13.27 -8.69
CA ARG A 340 12.53 13.90 -9.40
C ARG A 340 13.64 14.33 -8.44
N ARG A 341 13.30 14.83 -7.25
CA ARG A 341 14.31 15.17 -6.23
C ARG A 341 14.96 13.91 -5.66
N MET A 342 14.19 12.87 -5.37
CA MET A 342 14.74 11.58 -4.92
C MET A 342 15.68 10.97 -5.98
N GLU A 343 15.34 11.08 -7.27
CA GLU A 343 16.23 10.65 -8.36
C GLU A 343 17.50 11.52 -8.43
N ALA A 344 17.38 12.83 -8.25
CA ALA A 344 18.53 13.73 -8.19
C ALA A 344 19.45 13.43 -6.99
N ARG A 345 18.89 12.93 -5.87
CA ARG A 345 19.68 12.41 -4.73
C ARG A 345 20.26 11.02 -4.98
N GLY A 346 19.91 10.37 -6.10
CA GLY A 346 20.39 9.03 -6.45
C GLY A 346 19.68 7.88 -5.70
N GLU A 347 18.63 8.18 -4.94
CA GLU A 347 17.88 7.17 -4.16
C GLU A 347 17.07 6.25 -5.06
N ILE A 348 16.57 6.78 -6.17
CA ILE A 348 15.74 6.08 -7.14
C ILE A 348 16.21 6.34 -8.56
N ARG A 349 15.72 5.54 -9.51
CA ARG A 349 16.02 5.69 -10.93
C ARG A 349 14.76 6.06 -11.70
N GLY A 350 14.78 7.12 -12.48
CA GLY A 350 13.75 7.41 -13.47
C GLY A 350 14.01 6.64 -14.76
N GLY A 351 12.96 6.37 -15.54
CA GLY A 351 13.13 5.71 -16.84
C GLY A 351 11.83 5.12 -17.41
N ARG A 352 11.98 4.22 -18.38
CA ARG A 352 10.89 3.40 -18.90
C ARG A 352 11.11 1.96 -18.49
N PHE A 353 10.47 1.54 -17.41
CA PHE A 353 10.62 0.19 -16.85
C PHE A 353 9.58 -0.78 -17.38
N VAL A 354 8.36 -0.32 -17.66
CA VAL A 354 7.24 -1.17 -18.13
C VAL A 354 6.75 -0.68 -19.49
N ASN A 355 6.62 -1.60 -20.44
CA ASN A 355 6.08 -1.35 -21.78
C ASN A 355 4.56 -1.06 -21.74
N GLY A 356 4.08 -0.24 -22.68
CA GLY A 356 2.65 0.10 -22.80
C GLY A 356 2.14 1.10 -21.76
N VAL A 357 2.99 1.53 -20.83
CA VAL A 357 2.69 2.57 -19.83
C VAL A 357 3.34 3.89 -20.24
N TRP A 358 2.51 4.90 -20.47
CA TRP A 358 2.95 6.24 -20.85
C TRP A 358 3.26 7.10 -19.62
N GLY A 359 4.18 8.05 -19.79
CA GLY A 359 4.58 9.01 -18.76
C GLY A 359 5.89 8.63 -18.05
N GLU A 360 6.22 9.41 -17.02
CA GLU A 360 7.40 9.19 -16.19
C GLU A 360 7.19 8.00 -15.26
N GLN A 361 8.21 7.16 -15.14
CA GLN A 361 8.24 6.01 -14.23
C GLN A 361 9.50 6.11 -13.38
N TYR A 362 9.38 5.70 -12.12
CA TYR A 362 10.46 5.76 -11.13
C TYR A 362 10.55 4.43 -10.40
N ALA A 363 11.76 3.93 -10.15
CA ALA A 363 11.97 2.63 -9.53
C ALA A 363 13.07 2.65 -8.47
N LEU A 364 12.90 1.81 -7.45
CA LEU A 364 13.96 1.48 -6.49
C LEU A 364 15.08 0.68 -7.18
N GLY A 365 16.33 0.88 -6.74
CA GLY A 365 17.48 0.17 -7.33
C GLY A 365 17.37 -1.36 -7.23
N GLU A 366 16.88 -1.87 -6.10
CA GLU A 366 16.59 -3.28 -5.87
C GLU A 366 15.47 -3.80 -6.78
N ALA A 367 14.40 -3.03 -6.99
CA ALA A 367 13.31 -3.39 -7.89
C ALA A 367 13.79 -3.54 -9.34
N VAL A 368 14.69 -2.67 -9.80
CA VAL A 368 15.31 -2.79 -11.14
C VAL A 368 16.11 -4.08 -11.28
N THR A 369 16.79 -4.51 -10.21
CA THR A 369 17.58 -5.75 -10.21
C THR A 369 16.67 -6.98 -10.32
N LEU A 370 15.59 -7.02 -9.54
CA LEU A 370 14.62 -8.11 -9.60
C LEU A 370 13.83 -8.14 -10.92
N LEU A 371 13.48 -6.98 -11.49
CA LEU A 371 12.86 -6.91 -12.83
C LEU A 371 13.75 -7.54 -13.91
N ARG A 372 15.07 -7.27 -13.84
CA ARG A 372 16.03 -7.86 -14.78
C ARG A 372 16.15 -9.37 -14.60
N SER A 373 16.10 -9.89 -13.37
CA SER A 373 16.16 -11.34 -13.14
C SER A 373 14.90 -12.05 -13.65
N ILE A 374 13.72 -11.47 -13.43
CA ILE A 374 12.44 -12.04 -13.89
C ILE A 374 12.37 -12.07 -15.41
N ARG A 375 12.76 -10.99 -16.08
CA ARG A 375 12.81 -10.95 -17.55
C ARG A 375 13.74 -12.01 -18.16
N ARG A 376 14.81 -12.42 -17.44
CA ARG A 376 15.74 -13.45 -17.88
C ARG A 376 15.25 -14.87 -17.58
N LYS A 377 14.30 -15.04 -16.67
CA LYS A 377 13.76 -16.34 -16.28
C LYS A 377 12.84 -16.86 -17.39
N GLU A 378 12.96 -18.14 -17.71
CA GLU A 378 12.02 -18.78 -18.64
C GLU A 378 10.63 -18.91 -18.01
N LYS A 379 9.59 -18.76 -18.83
CA LYS A 379 8.20 -18.89 -18.41
C LYS A 379 7.90 -20.36 -18.09
N GLN A 380 7.54 -20.64 -16.84
CA GLN A 380 7.32 -22.01 -16.33
C GLN A 380 5.81 -22.37 -16.21
N GLY A 381 4.90 -21.50 -16.64
CA GLY A 381 3.47 -21.69 -16.47
C GLY A 381 3.00 -21.48 -15.03
N THR A 382 3.70 -20.64 -14.26
CA THR A 382 3.41 -20.44 -12.84
C THR A 382 2.03 -19.83 -12.66
N LEU A 383 1.18 -20.49 -11.87
CA LEU A 383 -0.18 -20.05 -11.60
C LEU A 383 -0.25 -19.26 -10.30
N VAL A 384 -0.88 -18.09 -10.34
CA VAL A 384 -1.14 -17.26 -9.15
C VAL A 384 -2.59 -16.79 -9.18
N ALA A 385 -3.36 -17.16 -8.16
CA ALA A 385 -4.74 -16.73 -7.98
C ALA A 385 -4.82 -15.62 -6.91
N ILE A 386 -5.47 -14.51 -7.23
CA ILE A 386 -5.73 -13.42 -6.28
C ILE A 386 -7.22 -13.07 -6.23
N SER A 387 -7.66 -12.51 -5.10
CA SER A 387 -8.97 -11.84 -5.03
C SER A 387 -8.92 -10.52 -5.79
N ALA A 388 -10.02 -10.12 -6.42
CA ALA A 388 -10.12 -8.81 -7.05
C ALA A 388 -10.07 -7.66 -6.04
N ALA A 389 -10.31 -7.94 -4.75
CA ALA A 389 -10.14 -6.99 -3.66
C ALA A 389 -8.66 -6.69 -3.34
N ASP A 390 -7.72 -7.47 -3.90
CA ASP A 390 -6.29 -7.28 -3.68
C ASP A 390 -5.77 -6.00 -4.39
N PRO A 391 -4.81 -5.26 -3.80
CA PRO A 391 -4.15 -4.14 -4.46
C PRO A 391 -3.43 -4.52 -5.75
N LEU A 392 -3.21 -5.81 -6.06
CA LEU A 392 -2.66 -6.25 -7.34
C LEU A 392 -3.69 -6.60 -8.42
N ASN A 393 -4.99 -6.32 -8.19
CA ASN A 393 -5.98 -6.35 -9.27
C ASN A 393 -5.72 -5.23 -10.31
N LEU A 394 -4.85 -5.51 -11.27
CA LEU A 394 -4.33 -4.56 -12.27
C LEU A 394 -4.82 -4.87 -13.70
N VAL A 395 -5.85 -5.71 -13.82
CA VAL A 395 -6.49 -6.04 -15.10
C VAL A 395 -7.19 -4.82 -15.68
N GLY A 396 -6.94 -4.52 -16.95
CA GLY A 396 -7.44 -3.31 -17.61
C GLY A 396 -6.77 -2.02 -17.15
N ILE A 397 -5.63 -2.14 -16.47
CA ILE A 397 -4.77 -1.01 -16.06
C ILE A 397 -3.39 -1.17 -16.68
N ILE A 398 -2.74 -2.30 -16.36
CA ILE A 398 -1.41 -2.67 -16.87
C ILE A 398 -1.55 -3.83 -17.84
N THR A 399 -2.26 -4.89 -17.45
CA THR A 399 -2.55 -5.99 -18.37
C THR A 399 -3.77 -5.63 -19.22
N PRO A 400 -3.82 -6.06 -20.49
CA PRO A 400 -5.00 -5.88 -21.34
C PRO A 400 -6.28 -6.48 -20.72
N GLY A 401 -7.43 -5.97 -21.15
CA GLY A 401 -8.75 -6.49 -20.76
C GLY A 401 -9.67 -5.47 -20.09
N ARG A 402 -10.91 -5.89 -19.81
CA ARG A 402 -11.88 -5.08 -19.06
C ARG A 402 -11.50 -5.06 -17.58
N ARG A 403 -11.57 -3.88 -16.95
CA ARG A 403 -11.35 -3.73 -15.50
C ARG A 403 -12.27 -4.64 -14.69
N VAL A 404 -11.69 -5.34 -13.73
CA VAL A 404 -12.41 -6.23 -12.81
C VAL A 404 -12.78 -5.45 -11.55
N PRO A 405 -14.08 -5.40 -11.16
CA PRO A 405 -14.49 -4.71 -9.93
C PRO A 405 -13.82 -5.31 -8.68
N GLY A 406 -13.37 -4.44 -7.77
CA GLY A 406 -12.62 -4.79 -6.55
C GLY A 406 -13.45 -5.44 -5.44
N ILE A 407 -14.23 -6.46 -5.77
CA ILE A 407 -15.12 -7.17 -4.85
C ILE A 407 -14.43 -8.45 -4.36
N THR A 408 -14.46 -8.72 -3.06
CA THR A 408 -13.76 -9.87 -2.43
C THR A 408 -14.11 -11.23 -3.06
N THR A 409 -15.35 -11.39 -3.53
CA THR A 409 -15.82 -12.63 -4.16
C THR A 409 -15.27 -12.84 -5.58
N ASN A 410 -14.89 -11.76 -6.27
CA ASN A 410 -14.32 -11.87 -7.60
C ASN A 410 -12.86 -12.33 -7.49
N ARG A 411 -12.40 -13.10 -8.47
CA ARG A 411 -11.04 -13.68 -8.46
C ARG A 411 -10.42 -13.62 -9.85
N ILE A 412 -9.10 -13.58 -9.87
CA ILE A 412 -8.32 -13.52 -11.10
C ILE A 412 -7.21 -14.56 -10.98
N LEU A 413 -7.12 -15.43 -11.97
CA LEU A 413 -6.04 -16.39 -12.11
C LEU A 413 -5.07 -15.89 -13.19
N TYR A 414 -3.80 -15.81 -12.82
CA TYR A 414 -2.72 -15.45 -13.71
C TYR A 414 -1.86 -16.66 -14.03
N ARG A 415 -1.34 -16.70 -15.25
CA ARG A 415 -0.29 -17.62 -15.70
C ARG A 415 0.89 -16.78 -16.17
N ASP A 416 2.03 -16.88 -15.48
CA ASP A 416 3.23 -16.09 -15.77
C ASP A 416 2.93 -14.58 -15.92
N GLY A 417 2.03 -14.05 -15.09
CA GLY A 417 1.64 -12.64 -15.08
C GLY A 417 0.56 -12.24 -16.09
N GLU A 418 0.11 -13.14 -16.96
CA GLU A 418 -1.00 -12.91 -17.88
C GLU A 418 -2.33 -13.40 -17.26
N PRO A 419 -3.40 -12.59 -17.23
CA PRO A 419 -4.68 -13.03 -16.69
C PRO A 419 -5.33 -14.04 -17.64
N ILE A 420 -5.60 -15.24 -17.15
CA ILE A 420 -6.17 -16.34 -17.96
C ILE A 420 -7.66 -16.56 -17.66
N LEU A 421 -8.05 -16.54 -16.39
CA LEU A 421 -9.43 -16.72 -15.94
C LEU A 421 -9.83 -15.63 -14.97
N ILE A 422 -11.04 -15.11 -15.12
CA ILE A 422 -11.62 -14.09 -14.24
C ILE A 422 -12.98 -14.59 -13.77
N MET A 423 -13.19 -14.63 -12.45
CA MET A 423 -14.48 -14.94 -11.84
C MET A 423 -15.15 -13.63 -11.41
N GLU A 424 -16.29 -13.30 -12.00
CA GLU A 424 -17.13 -12.14 -11.68
C GLU A 424 -18.55 -12.62 -11.37
N GLY A 425 -19.09 -12.29 -10.19
CA GLY A 425 -20.46 -12.68 -9.84
C GLY A 425 -20.73 -14.19 -9.75
N GLY A 426 -19.69 -15.03 -9.78
CA GLY A 426 -19.79 -16.49 -9.82
C GLY A 426 -19.65 -17.09 -11.22
N GLU A 427 -19.68 -16.27 -12.26
CA GLU A 427 -19.40 -16.66 -13.64
C GLU A 427 -17.90 -16.56 -13.92
N ILE A 428 -17.36 -17.53 -14.68
CA ILE A 428 -15.95 -17.57 -15.06
C ILE A 428 -15.83 -17.18 -16.52
N ARG A 429 -15.06 -16.12 -16.79
CA ARG A 429 -14.69 -15.65 -18.12
C ARG A 429 -13.24 -16.00 -18.41
N GLU A 430 -13.00 -16.59 -19.58
CA GLU A 430 -11.67 -16.85 -20.11
C GLU A 430 -11.17 -15.61 -20.86
N THR A 431 -9.93 -15.20 -20.59
CA THR A 431 -9.31 -14.01 -21.22
C THR A 431 -8.32 -14.42 -22.33
N SER A 432 -7.84 -15.66 -22.28
CA SER A 432 -6.95 -16.28 -23.27
C SER A 432 -7.49 -17.63 -23.70
N THR A 433 -7.10 -18.12 -24.88
CA THR A 433 -7.41 -19.49 -25.32
C THR A 433 -6.70 -20.51 -24.43
N VAL A 434 -7.47 -21.33 -23.72
CA VAL A 434 -6.96 -22.42 -22.86
C VAL A 434 -7.34 -23.76 -23.48
N ALA A 435 -6.42 -24.73 -23.48
CA ALA A 435 -6.72 -26.08 -23.93
C ALA A 435 -7.82 -26.73 -23.07
N ALA A 436 -8.78 -27.42 -23.71
CA ALA A 436 -9.94 -27.99 -23.02
C ALA A 436 -9.57 -28.93 -21.85
N GLU A 437 -8.44 -29.64 -21.98
CA GLU A 437 -7.91 -30.57 -20.97
C GLU A 437 -7.46 -29.86 -19.69
N GLU A 438 -6.95 -28.62 -19.77
CA GLU A 438 -6.46 -27.86 -18.63
C GLU A 438 -7.57 -27.07 -17.91
N GLN A 439 -8.70 -26.82 -18.57
CA GLN A 439 -9.75 -25.93 -18.06
C GLN A 439 -10.25 -26.33 -16.67
N TRP A 440 -10.41 -27.63 -16.41
CA TRP A 440 -10.89 -28.10 -15.11
C TRP A 440 -9.89 -27.79 -14.00
N ALA A 441 -8.60 -28.08 -14.21
CA ALA A 441 -7.54 -27.83 -13.24
C ALA A 441 -7.40 -26.33 -12.94
N LEU A 442 -7.43 -25.48 -13.97
CA LEU A 442 -7.35 -24.03 -13.80
C LEU A 442 -8.56 -23.46 -13.05
N ARG A 443 -9.76 -24.00 -13.29
CA ARG A 443 -10.97 -23.60 -12.54
C ARG A 443 -10.87 -24.02 -11.07
N GLN A 444 -10.29 -25.17 -10.76
CA GLN A 444 -10.02 -25.57 -9.37
C GLN A 444 -9.03 -24.60 -8.71
N GLU A 445 -7.93 -24.27 -9.38
CA GLU A 445 -6.92 -23.34 -8.83
C GLU A 445 -7.47 -21.93 -8.64
N LEU A 446 -8.33 -21.45 -9.56
CA LEU A 446 -9.02 -20.17 -9.41
C LEU A 446 -9.92 -20.14 -8.17
N VAL A 447 -10.61 -21.23 -7.84
CA VAL A 447 -11.57 -21.28 -6.71
C VAL A 447 -10.90 -21.68 -5.40
N LYS A 448 -9.72 -22.29 -5.46
CA LYS A 448 -8.95 -22.73 -4.29
C LYS A 448 -8.72 -21.58 -3.33
N ARG A 449 -8.95 -21.87 -2.05
CA ARG A 449 -8.91 -20.92 -0.95
C ARG A 449 -8.19 -21.58 0.22
N ASP A 450 -7.01 -21.07 0.52
CA ASP A 450 -6.25 -21.46 1.70
C ASP A 450 -6.62 -20.49 2.82
N PHE A 451 -7.64 -20.85 3.61
CA PHE A 451 -8.01 -20.09 4.80
C PHE A 451 -7.63 -20.86 6.07
N PRO A 452 -7.18 -20.17 7.13
CA PRO A 452 -7.02 -20.78 8.45
C PRO A 452 -8.34 -21.43 8.90
N PRO A 453 -8.34 -22.70 9.34
CA PRO A 453 -9.57 -23.41 9.71
C PRO A 453 -10.41 -22.67 10.76
N LYS A 454 -9.76 -21.96 11.69
CA LYS A 454 -10.39 -21.17 12.75
C LYS A 454 -11.19 -19.96 12.23
N LEU A 455 -10.78 -19.39 11.09
CA LEU A 455 -11.46 -18.26 10.46
C LEU A 455 -12.61 -18.69 9.54
N LYS A 456 -12.70 -19.99 9.21
CA LYS A 456 -13.76 -20.55 8.35
C LYS A 456 -15.16 -20.24 8.89
N ALA A 457 -15.37 -20.32 10.20
CA ALA A 457 -16.65 -20.06 10.85
C ALA A 457 -17.15 -18.61 10.69
N TYR A 458 -16.24 -17.67 10.48
CA TYR A 458 -16.51 -16.23 10.31
C TYR A 458 -16.53 -15.82 8.83
N LEU A 459 -15.62 -16.36 8.02
CA LEU A 459 -15.49 -16.01 6.61
C LEU A 459 -16.48 -16.75 5.70
N SER A 460 -17.03 -17.90 6.13
CA SER A 460 -18.02 -18.65 5.35
C SER A 460 -19.38 -17.93 5.32
N GLY A 461 -19.55 -17.03 4.36
CA GLY A 461 -20.85 -16.55 3.93
C GLY A 461 -21.41 -17.43 2.80
N ARG A 462 -22.55 -18.09 3.06
CA ARG A 462 -23.53 -18.62 2.08
C ARG A 462 -23.21 -19.80 1.14
N ARG A 463 -22.06 -20.48 1.17
CA ARG A 463 -21.73 -21.48 0.11
C ARG A 463 -21.59 -22.95 0.52
N THR A 464 -22.38 -23.45 1.47
CA THR A 464 -22.46 -24.89 1.79
C THR A 464 -23.82 -25.55 1.56
N ARG A 465 -24.82 -24.86 0.98
CA ARG A 465 -26.13 -25.49 0.69
C ARG A 465 -26.31 -26.04 -0.73
N GLU A 466 -25.52 -25.63 -1.72
CA GLU A 466 -25.70 -26.15 -3.10
C GLU A 466 -24.99 -27.48 -3.40
N LYS A 467 -24.01 -27.89 -2.59
CA LYS A 467 -23.35 -29.21 -2.79
C LYS A 467 -24.00 -30.37 -2.04
N ALA A 468 -25.03 -30.13 -1.22
CA ALA A 468 -25.80 -31.20 -0.57
C ALA A 468 -27.05 -31.61 -1.38
N GLY A 469 -27.44 -30.83 -2.40
CA GLY A 469 -28.62 -31.11 -3.24
C GLY A 469 -28.31 -31.80 -4.58
N ALA A 470 -27.06 -31.81 -5.03
CA ALA A 470 -26.67 -32.35 -6.34
C ALA A 470 -26.14 -33.80 -6.30
N GLN A 471 -26.39 -34.53 -5.20
CA GLN A 471 -26.00 -35.94 -5.06
C GLN A 471 -27.18 -36.86 -4.72
N LYS A 472 -28.40 -36.38 -5.00
CA LYS A 472 -29.63 -37.17 -5.05
C LYS A 472 -30.52 -36.65 -6.18
N SER A 473 -30.18 -37.01 -7.41
CA SER A 473 -31.10 -37.26 -8.53
C SER A 473 -30.31 -37.91 -9.65
#